data_AF-A0A3D0HAT1-F1
#
_entry.id   AF-A0A3D0HAT1-F1
#
_cell.length_a   1.000
_cell.length_b   1.000
_cell.length_c   1.000
_cell.angle_alpha   90.00
_cell.angle_beta   90.00
_cell.angle_gamma   90.00
#
_symmetry.space_group_name_H-M   'P 1'
#
loop_
_entity.id
_entity.type
_entity.pdbx_description
1 polymer ?
#
loop_
_entity_poly.entity_id
_entity_poly.type
_entity_poly.pdbx_seq_one_letter_code
_entity_poly.pdbx_strand_id
1 'polypeptide(L)'
;VGYLFIAHFFVSHFRPRRFPMDRVIFDGTLDYGETLDERPAWVGRMERQGLLPEGMIVSEPSKAYRIASFAFGYFLLAFGIFLLIFGVLNIDGITW
;
A
#
# COMPACT_ATOMS: atom_id res chain seq x y z
N VAL A 1 -17.54 -6.38 9.80
CA VAL A 1 -16.31 -6.98 9.25
C VAL A 1 -16.23 -6.81 7.72
N GLY A 2 -17.25 -7.20 6.95
CA GLY A 2 -17.26 -7.04 5.48
C GLY A 2 -17.06 -5.58 4.98
N TYR A 3 -17.69 -4.59 5.62
CA TYR A 3 -17.49 -3.18 5.26
C TYR A 3 -16.02 -2.73 5.38
N LEU A 4 -15.35 -3.07 6.49
CA LEU A 4 -13.94 -2.72 6.69
C LEU A 4 -13.04 -3.38 5.66
N PHE A 5 -13.31 -4.66 5.34
CA PHE A 5 -12.59 -5.37 4.29
C PHE A 5 -12.76 -4.68 2.93
N ILE A 6 -14.00 -4.41 2.51
CA ILE A 6 -14.29 -3.77 1.21
C ILE A 6 -13.65 -2.38 1.14
N ALA A 7 -13.88 -1.54 2.15
CA ALA A 7 -13.32 -0.19 2.20
C ALA A 7 -11.78 -0.23 2.16
N HIS A 8 -11.14 -1.04 3.01
CA HIS A 8 -9.69 -1.20 3.00
C HIS A 8 -9.18 -1.74 1.65
N PHE A 9 -9.81 -2.78 1.12
CA PHE A 9 -9.37 -3.48 -0.07
C PHE A 9 -9.35 -2.56 -1.30
N PHE A 10 -10.43 -1.82 -1.53
CA PHE A 10 -10.50 -0.90 -2.67
C PHE A 10 -9.70 0.39 -2.43
N VAL A 11 -9.78 1.00 -1.24
CA VAL A 11 -9.05 2.27 -0.97
C VAL A 11 -7.53 2.05 -0.97
N SER A 12 -7.06 0.91 -0.47
CA SER A 12 -5.63 0.65 -0.30
C SER A 12 -4.99 0.01 -1.53
N HIS A 13 -5.69 -0.90 -2.21
CA HIS A 13 -5.09 -1.68 -3.31
C HIS A 13 -5.45 -1.18 -4.71
N PHE A 14 -6.56 -0.46 -4.89
CA PHE A 14 -6.97 0.09 -6.19
C PHE A 14 -6.52 1.53 -6.44
N ARG A 15 -5.49 2.02 -5.74
CA ARG A 15 -4.90 3.34 -5.99
C ARG A 15 -4.05 3.30 -7.27
N PRO A 16 -4.37 4.05 -8.34
CA PRO A 16 -3.69 3.92 -9.64
C PRO A 16 -2.17 4.09 -9.61
N ARG A 17 -1.67 5.05 -8.82
CA ARG A 17 -0.22 5.33 -8.68
C ARG A 17 0.55 4.24 -7.93
N ARG A 18 -0.14 3.47 -7.07
CA ARG A 18 0.49 2.48 -6.17
C ARG A 18 -0.15 1.10 -6.29
N PHE A 19 -0.78 0.82 -7.42
CA PHE A 19 -1.39 -0.49 -7.68
C PHE A 19 -0.30 -1.56 -7.83
N PRO A 20 -0.48 -2.78 -7.29
CA PRO A 20 -1.58 -3.24 -6.42
C PRO A 20 -1.39 -2.90 -4.93
N MET A 21 -0.21 -2.41 -4.56
CA MET A 21 0.13 -2.12 -3.17
C MET A 21 1.28 -1.13 -3.09
N ASP A 22 1.23 -0.25 -2.09
CA ASP A 22 2.31 0.68 -1.78
C ASP A 22 3.53 -0.05 -1.23
N ARG A 23 4.70 0.12 -1.86
CA ARG A 23 5.93 -0.56 -1.44
C ARG A 23 6.45 -0.08 -0.08
N VAL A 24 6.02 1.10 0.36
CA VAL A 24 6.42 1.66 1.65
C VAL A 24 6.15 0.71 2.82
N ILE A 25 5.15 -0.18 2.70
CA ILE A 25 4.86 -1.14 3.77
C ILE A 25 5.92 -2.23 3.90
N PHE A 26 6.72 -2.44 2.85
CA PHE A 26 7.78 -3.43 2.79
C PHE A 26 9.13 -2.78 3.02
N ASP A 27 9.48 -1.79 2.18
CA ASP A 27 10.80 -1.16 2.20
C ASP A 27 10.88 0.09 3.08
N GLY A 28 9.75 0.65 3.52
CA GLY A 28 9.72 1.90 4.30
C GLY A 28 10.09 3.15 3.50
N THR A 29 10.24 3.04 2.18
CA THR A 29 10.72 4.13 1.31
C THR A 29 9.58 4.76 0.51
N LEU A 30 9.72 6.06 0.26
CA LEU A 30 8.77 6.86 -0.51
C LEU A 30 9.51 7.67 -1.56
N ASP A 31 8.92 7.82 -2.74
CA ASP A 31 9.43 8.76 -3.73
C ASP A 31 9.21 10.20 -3.25
N TYR A 32 10.28 11.00 -3.21
CA TYR A 32 10.22 12.35 -2.68
C TYR A 32 9.32 13.26 -3.53
N GLY A 33 9.44 13.18 -4.87
CA GLY A 33 8.66 14.01 -5.79
C GLY A 33 7.17 13.70 -5.69
N GLU A 34 6.80 12.43 -5.73
CA GLU A 34 5.41 12.00 -5.55
C GLU A 34 4.87 12.38 -4.17
N THR A 35 5.68 12.28 -3.12
CA THR A 35 5.26 12.63 -1.76
C THR A 35 5.06 14.13 -1.60
N LEU A 36 5.86 14.96 -2.28
CA LEU A 36 5.67 16.40 -2.33
C LEU A 36 4.36 16.76 -3.04
N ASP A 37 4.03 16.08 -4.13
CA ASP A 37 2.77 16.27 -4.86
C ASP A 37 1.55 15.81 -4.04
N GLU A 38 1.61 14.62 -3.45
CA GLU A 38 0.47 14.05 -2.71
C GLU A 38 0.29 14.69 -1.33
N ARG A 39 1.38 15.07 -0.66
CA ARG A 39 1.39 15.49 0.75
C ARG A 39 2.33 16.69 1.01
N PRO A 40 2.14 17.82 0.32
CA PRO A 40 3.03 18.98 0.43
C PRO A 40 3.08 19.54 1.86
N ALA A 41 1.95 19.51 2.58
CA ALA A 41 1.89 19.97 3.97
C ALA A 41 2.67 19.07 4.94
N TRP A 42 2.83 17.78 4.64
CA TRP A 42 3.64 16.87 5.43
C TRP A 42 5.13 17.08 5.13
N VAL A 43 5.50 17.18 3.85
CA VAL A 43 6.88 17.46 3.43
C VAL A 43 7.35 18.80 4.00
N GLY A 44 6.56 19.86 3.88
CA GLY A 44 6.91 21.18 4.42
C GLY A 44 7.06 21.19 5.95
N ARG A 45 6.39 20.28 6.69
CA ARG A 45 6.66 20.11 8.13
C ARG A 45 8.01 19.44 8.38
N MET A 46 8.34 18.42 7.61
CA MET A 46 9.62 17.71 7.70
C MET A 46 10.81 18.64 7.35
N GLU A 47 10.63 19.54 6.37
CA GLU A 47 11.60 20.59 6.02
C GLU A 47 11.82 21.55 7.17
N ARG A 48 10.73 22.10 7.75
CA ARG A 48 10.82 23.05 8.88
C ARG A 48 11.43 22.43 10.14
N GLN A 49 11.25 21.12 10.33
CA GLN A 49 11.83 20.41 11.47
C GLN A 49 13.28 20.00 11.24
N GLY A 50 13.85 20.29 10.06
CA GLY A 50 15.22 19.89 9.72
C GLY A 50 15.41 18.38 9.67
N LEU A 51 14.33 17.63 9.40
CA LEU A 51 14.35 16.16 9.38
C LEU A 51 14.67 15.58 8.00
N LEU A 52 14.66 16.41 6.96
CA LEU A 52 15.00 16.00 5.59
C LEU A 52 16.50 15.89 5.25
N PRO A 53 17.48 16.49 5.96
CA PRO A 53 18.92 16.30 5.67
C PRO A 53 19.55 15.05 6.34
N GLU A 54 20.47 14.43 5.60
CA GLU A 54 21.38 13.32 5.93
C GLU A 54 20.80 12.15 6.74
N GLY A 55 19.95 11.34 6.09
CA GLY A 55 19.56 10.01 6.59
C GLY A 55 18.22 9.50 6.07
N MET A 56 17.32 10.41 5.64
CA MET A 56 16.01 10.03 5.10
C MET A 56 15.99 9.82 3.58
N ILE A 57 16.98 10.32 2.85
CA ILE A 57 17.19 9.99 1.44
C ILE A 57 18.00 8.69 1.41
N VAL A 58 17.27 7.58 1.43
CA VAL A 58 17.84 6.23 1.35
C VAL A 58 17.94 5.78 -0.11
N SER A 59 18.98 5.01 -0.41
CA SER A 59 19.12 4.37 -1.71
C SER A 59 17.95 3.43 -1.97
N GLU A 60 17.50 3.35 -3.23
CA GLU A 60 16.41 2.47 -3.62
C GLU A 60 16.71 1.01 -3.19
N PRO A 61 15.70 0.27 -2.69
CA PRO A 61 15.85 -1.15 -2.36
C PRO A 61 16.36 -1.97 -3.55
N SER A 62 16.99 -3.11 -3.26
CA SER A 62 17.46 -4.01 -4.33
C SER A 62 16.33 -4.39 -5.29
N LYS A 63 16.65 -4.54 -6.58
CA LYS A 63 15.66 -4.94 -7.61
C LYS A 63 14.96 -6.25 -7.25
N ALA A 64 15.68 -7.21 -6.66
CA ALA A 64 15.13 -8.49 -6.24
C ALA A 64 14.07 -8.32 -5.13
N TYR A 65 14.37 -7.49 -4.11
CA TYR A 65 13.41 -7.16 -3.07
C TYR A 65 12.15 -6.52 -3.66
N ARG A 66 12.34 -5.56 -4.58
CA ARG A 66 11.23 -4.88 -5.26
C ARG A 66 10.32 -5.85 -6.00
N ILE A 67 10.89 -6.80 -6.75
CA ILE A 67 10.14 -7.85 -7.46
C ILE A 67 9.40 -8.75 -6.47
N ALA A 68 10.05 -9.18 -5.39
CA ALA A 68 9.43 -10.01 -4.36
C ALA A 68 8.23 -9.31 -3.69
N SER A 69 8.37 -8.03 -3.34
CA SER A 69 7.28 -7.22 -2.78
C SER A 69 6.10 -7.12 -3.73
N PHE A 70 6.33 -6.90 -5.03
CA PHE A 70 5.25 -6.88 -6.01
C PHE A 70 4.58 -8.25 -6.17
N ALA A 71 5.35 -9.33 -6.28
CA ALA A 71 4.82 -10.68 -6.38
C ALA A 71 3.94 -11.02 -5.16
N PHE A 72 4.41 -10.68 -3.97
CA PHE A 72 3.66 -10.87 -2.73
C PHE A 72 2.40 -9.99 -2.66
N GLY A 73 2.48 -8.73 -3.09
CA GLY A 73 1.32 -7.84 -3.19
C GLY A 73 0.24 -8.37 -4.14
N TYR A 74 0.62 -8.87 -5.32
CA TYR A 74 -0.31 -9.52 -6.24
C TYR A 74 -0.91 -10.80 -5.68
N PHE A 75 -0.12 -11.61 -4.97
CA PHE A 75 -0.62 -12.80 -4.29
C PHE A 75 -1.68 -12.45 -3.24
N LEU A 76 -1.43 -11.45 -2.39
CA LEU A 76 -2.40 -11.00 -1.40
C LEU A 76 -3.66 -10.40 -2.04
N LEU A 77 -3.50 -9.65 -3.13
CA LEU A 77 -4.64 -9.12 -3.89
C LEU A 77 -5.52 -10.26 -4.41
N ALA A 78 -4.92 -11.25 -5.07
CA ALA A 78 -5.63 -12.42 -5.59
C ALA A 78 -6.30 -13.22 -4.46
N PHE A 79 -5.61 -13.39 -3.33
CA PHE A 79 -6.16 -14.05 -2.15
C PHE A 79 -7.34 -13.28 -1.55
N GLY A 80 -7.27 -11.95 -1.48
CA GLY A 80 -8.39 -11.10 -1.05
C GLY A 80 -9.60 -11.22 -1.97
N ILE A 81 -9.41 -11.21 -3.30
CA ILE A 81 -10.48 -11.43 -4.27
C ILE A 81 -11.09 -12.83 -4.11
N PHE A 82 -10.24 -13.84 -3.91
CA PHE A 82 -10.69 -15.20 -3.66
C PHE A 82 -11.60 -15.27 -2.42
N LEU A 83 -11.17 -14.70 -1.29
CA LEU A 83 -11.97 -14.66 -0.07
C LEU A 83 -13.28 -13.89 -0.24
N LEU A 84 -13.27 -12.79 -1.01
CA LEU A 84 -14.47 -12.01 -1.31
C LEU A 84 -15.48 -12.85 -2.10
N ILE A 85 -15.05 -13.48 -3.19
CA ILE A 85 -15.91 -14.32 -4.02
C ILE A 85 -16.42 -15.51 -3.21
N PHE A 86 -15.53 -16.19 -2.47
CA PHE A 86 -15.88 -17.33 -1.64
C PHE A 86 -16.93 -16.95 -0.58
N GLY A 87 -16.76 -15.81 0.09
CA GLY A 87 -17.71 -15.32 1.09
C GLY A 87 -19.08 -14.98 0.49
N VAL A 88 -19.11 -14.35 -0.70
CA VAL A 88 -20.37 -14.04 -1.40
C VAL A 88 -21.11 -15.30 -1.84
N LEU A 89 -20.39 -16.29 -2.36
CA LEU A 89 -21.00 -17.57 -2.79
C LEU A 89 -21.55 -18.40 -1.63
N ASN A 90 -20.99 -18.25 -0.42
CA ASN A 90 -21.40 -19.00 0.76
C ASN A 90 -22.24 -18.14 1.73
N ILE A 91 -22.80 -17.02 1.27
CA ILE A 91 -23.54 -16.10 2.12
C ILE A 91 -24.76 -16.75 2.80
N ASP A 92 -25.40 -17.71 2.12
CA ASP A 92 -26.56 -18.45 2.64
C ASP A 92 -26.19 -19.38 3.82
N GLY A 93 -24.91 -19.75 3.94
CA GLY A 93 -24.39 -20.54 5.07
C GLY A 93 -23.97 -19.68 6.27
N ILE A 94 -23.99 -18.35 6.13
CA ILE A 94 -23.68 -17.41 7.20
C ILE A 94 -24.96 -17.21 8.00
N THR A 95 -25.21 -18.11 8.95
CA THR A 95 -26.23 -17.91 9.99
C THR A 95 -25.74 -16.81 10.93
N TRP A 96 -26.30 -15.61 10.78
CA TRP A 96 -25.99 -14.44 11.61
C TRP A 96 -26.17 -14.71 13.10
#